data_AF-A0A4U0S4I9-F1
#
_entry.id   AF-A0A4U0S4I9-F1
#
_cell.length_a   1.000
_cell.length_b   1.000
_cell.length_c   1.000
_cell.angle_alpha   90.00
_cell.angle_beta   90.00
_cell.angle_gamma   90.00
#
_symmetry.space_group_name_H-M   'P 1'
#
loop_
_entity.id
_entity.type
_entity.pdbx_description
1 polymer ?
#
loop_
_entity_poly.entity_id
_entity_poly.type
_entity_poly.pdbx_seq_one_letter_code
_entity_poly.pdbx_strand_id
1 'polypeptide(L)'
;MSGGEGPWGRERPEDQLRDDLPPAETLPVDPDIAVSAEPQAPPQEPAPDTGRPRQWDVLAVIAVGGGLGSIARYGLAHAWPTADLGFPWATFVTNISGSFALGLLMVYVLEVRPPSRYVRPFLGVGILGGYTTFSTYTVEMRHLLAGTHWSMADAYALTSLIAGLVAVWAGIAVARRAAGRPVRRGPSRRDQTPSAPPPARPPGPRRSAP
;
A
#
# COMPACT_ATOMS: atom_id res chain seq x y z
N MET A 1 -68.62 22.01 33.50
CA MET A 1 -68.74 20.87 32.57
C MET A 1 -67.52 20.91 31.65
N SER A 2 -66.48 20.18 32.06
CA SER A 2 -65.91 19.02 31.34
C SER A 2 -64.96 19.49 30.23
N GLY A 3 -63.64 19.47 30.37
CA GLY A 3 -62.84 18.40 30.97
C GLY A 3 -62.89 17.21 30.02
N GLY A 4 -61.95 17.14 29.10
CA GLY A 4 -61.91 16.18 28.01
C GLY A 4 -60.50 16.04 27.46
N GLU A 5 -59.57 15.70 28.34
CA GLU A 5 -58.25 15.19 27.97
C GLU A 5 -58.45 13.84 27.26
N GLY A 6 -58.03 13.76 25.99
CA GLY A 6 -58.13 12.53 25.20
C GLY A 6 -57.14 11.46 25.70
N PRO A 7 -57.47 10.16 25.58
CA PRO A 7 -56.77 9.05 26.24
C PRO A 7 -55.51 8.58 25.49
N TRP A 8 -54.72 9.50 24.94
CA TRP A 8 -53.53 9.19 24.13
C TRP A 8 -52.20 9.61 24.78
N GLY A 9 -52.13 9.56 26.11
CA GLY A 9 -50.87 9.52 26.86
C GLY A 9 -50.20 8.14 26.78
N ARG A 10 -49.98 7.61 25.58
CA ARG A 10 -49.15 6.42 25.40
C ARG A 10 -47.71 6.88 25.23
N GLU A 11 -46.96 6.82 26.33
CA GLU A 11 -45.49 6.87 26.32
C GLU A 11 -44.99 5.97 25.19
N ARG A 12 -44.13 6.51 24.32
CA ARG A 12 -43.63 5.70 23.22
C ARG A 12 -42.70 4.63 23.83
N PRO A 13 -42.67 3.40 23.28
CA PRO A 13 -41.75 2.35 23.75
C PRO A 13 -40.27 2.79 23.77
N GLU A 14 -39.93 3.75 22.91
CA GLU A 14 -38.62 4.38 22.78
C GLU A 14 -38.29 5.37 23.91
N ASP A 15 -39.29 5.96 24.57
CA ASP A 15 -39.10 6.79 25.76
C ASP A 15 -38.88 5.90 27.00
N GLN A 16 -39.64 4.81 27.11
CA GLN A 16 -39.47 3.83 28.19
C GLN A 16 -38.10 3.14 28.15
N LEU A 17 -37.59 2.82 26.96
CA LEU A 17 -36.26 2.24 26.78
C LEU A 17 -35.12 3.21 27.19
N ARG A 18 -35.36 4.52 27.14
CA ARG A 18 -34.39 5.54 27.55
C ARG A 18 -34.37 5.72 29.07
N ASP A 19 -35.52 5.59 29.71
CA ASP A 19 -35.65 5.71 31.17
C ASP A 19 -35.16 4.45 31.91
N ASP A 20 -35.18 3.29 31.24
CA ASP A 20 -34.66 2.02 31.77
C ASP A 20 -33.12 1.91 31.70
N LEU A 21 -32.44 2.81 31.00
CA LEU A 21 -30.98 2.84 30.97
C LEU A 21 -30.46 3.43 32.29
N PRO A 22 -29.57 2.72 33.00
CA PRO A 22 -29.07 3.22 34.26
C PRO A 22 -28.24 4.50 33.98
N PRO A 23 -28.30 5.52 34.85
CA PRO A 23 -27.65 6.81 34.59
C PRO A 23 -26.19 6.58 34.24
N ALA A 24 -25.65 7.30 33.25
CA ALA A 24 -24.34 7.06 32.62
C ALA A 24 -23.15 6.90 33.61
N GLU A 25 -23.34 7.29 34.86
CA GLU A 25 -22.48 7.09 36.02
C GLU A 25 -22.33 5.63 36.49
N THR A 26 -23.22 4.72 36.09
CA THR A 26 -23.29 3.32 36.58
C THR A 26 -22.91 2.27 35.54
N LEU A 27 -22.55 2.70 34.33
CA LEU A 27 -22.01 1.79 33.32
C LEU A 27 -20.67 1.23 33.84
N PRO A 28 -20.48 -0.10 33.82
CA PRO A 28 -19.22 -0.72 34.21
C PRO A 28 -18.07 -0.10 33.43
N VAL A 29 -17.10 0.47 34.16
CA VAL A 29 -15.87 1.02 33.58
C VAL A 29 -15.16 -0.11 32.83
N ASP A 30 -14.95 0.09 31.53
CA ASP A 30 -14.25 -0.87 30.66
C ASP A 30 -12.79 -1.01 31.14
N PRO A 31 -12.36 -2.18 31.65
CA PRO A 31 -11.01 -2.38 32.16
C PRO A 31 -9.93 -2.29 31.06
N ASP A 32 -10.32 -2.30 29.79
CA ASP A 32 -9.38 -2.14 28.66
C ASP A 32 -9.04 -0.66 28.38
N ILE A 33 -9.77 0.29 29.00
CA ILE A 33 -9.39 1.70 29.05
C ILE A 33 -8.63 1.97 30.34
N ALA A 34 -7.41 1.45 30.42
CA ALA A 34 -6.44 1.96 31.38
C ALA A 34 -6.12 3.41 30.99
N VAL A 35 -6.82 4.38 31.58
CA VAL A 35 -6.35 5.78 31.62
C VAL A 35 -5.12 5.78 32.51
N SER A 36 -3.96 5.42 31.94
CA SER A 36 -2.69 5.84 32.48
C SER A 36 -2.77 7.36 32.56
N ALA A 37 -2.90 7.89 33.77
CA ALA A 37 -2.75 9.31 34.04
C ALA A 37 -1.29 9.70 33.78
N GLU A 38 -0.86 9.62 32.51
CA GLU A 38 0.30 10.35 32.05
C GLU A 38 -0.06 11.83 32.16
N PRO A 39 0.80 12.66 32.77
CA PRO A 39 0.60 14.09 32.81
C PRO A 39 0.31 14.60 31.40
N GLN A 40 -0.91 15.09 31.18
CA GLN A 40 -1.33 15.58 29.89
C GLN A 40 -0.40 16.75 29.54
N ALA A 41 0.49 16.51 28.56
CA ALA A 41 1.41 17.54 28.09
C ALA A 41 0.60 18.79 27.74
N PRO A 42 1.12 20.00 28.02
CA PRO A 42 0.39 21.25 27.76
C PRO A 42 -0.18 21.24 26.34
N PRO A 43 -1.39 21.80 26.12
CA PRO A 43 -2.06 21.78 24.83
C PRO A 43 -1.05 22.16 23.75
N GLN A 44 -0.67 21.20 22.91
CA GLN A 44 0.18 21.48 21.77
C GLN A 44 -0.61 22.45 20.91
N GLU A 45 -0.18 23.71 20.86
CA GLU A 45 -0.73 24.67 19.92
C GLU A 45 -0.76 24.00 18.55
N PRO A 46 -1.90 24.01 17.83
CA PRO A 46 -2.00 23.36 16.54
C PRO A 46 -0.87 23.91 15.68
N ALA A 47 0.05 23.00 15.30
CA ALA A 47 1.17 23.35 14.45
C ALA A 47 0.64 24.12 13.24
N PRO A 48 1.29 25.22 12.82
CA PRO A 48 0.81 26.02 11.71
C PRO A 48 0.49 25.11 10.53
N ASP A 49 -0.71 25.28 9.94
CA ASP A 49 -1.18 24.54 8.78
C ASP A 49 -0.17 24.71 7.65
N THR A 50 0.78 23.79 7.60
CA THR A 50 1.80 23.71 6.56
C THR A 50 1.07 23.19 5.34
N GLY A 51 0.52 24.15 4.58
CA GLY A 51 -0.51 23.96 3.57
C GLY A 51 -0.42 22.62 2.86
N ARG A 52 -1.52 21.86 2.93
CA ARG A 52 -1.68 20.53 2.32
C ARG A 52 -0.86 20.43 1.03
N PRO A 53 0.14 19.53 0.95
CA PRO A 53 0.97 19.42 -0.24
C PRO A 53 0.06 19.22 -1.45
N ARG A 54 0.18 20.09 -2.47
CA ARG A 54 -0.70 20.11 -3.65
C ARG A 54 -0.86 18.71 -4.24
N GLN A 55 -1.98 18.04 -3.93
CA GLN A 55 -2.26 16.66 -4.34
C GLN A 55 -2.53 16.58 -5.84
N TRP A 56 -2.93 17.70 -6.45
CA TRP A 56 -3.17 17.85 -7.88
C TRP A 56 -1.96 17.47 -8.75
N ASP A 57 -0.75 17.77 -8.31
CA ASP A 57 0.47 17.42 -9.05
C ASP A 57 0.63 15.90 -9.18
N VAL A 58 0.29 15.16 -8.12
CA VAL A 58 0.34 13.69 -8.12
C VAL A 58 -0.76 13.12 -9.02
N LEU A 59 -1.97 13.68 -8.97
CA LEU A 59 -3.08 13.25 -9.84
C LEU A 59 -2.76 13.49 -11.31
N ALA A 60 -2.18 14.63 -11.67
CA ALA A 60 -1.78 14.94 -13.03
C ALA A 60 -0.77 13.91 -13.57
N VAL A 61 0.24 13.57 -12.75
CA VAL A 61 1.24 12.57 -13.11
C VAL A 61 0.61 11.17 -13.26
N ILE A 62 -0.29 10.77 -12.36
CA ILE A 62 -1.03 9.50 -12.50
C ILE A 62 -1.83 9.50 -13.80
N ALA A 63 -2.54 10.59 -14.13
CA ALA A 63 -3.36 10.69 -15.33
C ALA A 63 -2.53 10.55 -16.61
N VAL A 64 -1.38 11.24 -16.69
CA VAL A 64 -0.45 11.12 -17.82
C VAL A 64 0.06 9.68 -17.94
N GLY A 65 0.51 9.08 -16.83
CA GLY A 65 0.97 7.69 -16.82
C GLY A 65 -0.13 6.71 -17.26
N GLY A 66 -1.35 6.87 -16.74
CA GLY A 66 -2.51 6.03 -17.06
C GLY A 66 -2.93 6.14 -18.52
N GLY A 67 -2.88 7.34 -19.10
CA GLY A 67 -3.09 7.55 -20.52
C GLY A 67 -2.06 6.81 -21.37
N LEU A 68 -0.77 6.97 -21.05
CA LEU A 68 0.31 6.27 -21.76
C LEU A 68 0.19 4.75 -21.65
N GLY A 69 -0.08 4.23 -20.46
CA GLY A 69 -0.30 2.79 -20.23
C GLY A 69 -1.47 2.25 -21.04
N SER A 70 -2.60 2.98 -21.05
CA SER A 70 -3.79 2.58 -21.81
C SER A 70 -3.55 2.58 -23.32
N ILE A 71 -2.82 3.57 -23.84
CA ILE A 71 -2.42 3.64 -25.26
C ILE A 71 -1.51 2.47 -25.62
N ALA A 72 -0.53 2.14 -24.77
CA ALA A 72 0.36 1.00 -24.99
C ALA A 72 -0.43 -0.33 -25.03
N ARG A 73 -1.35 -0.52 -24.09
CA ARG A 73 -2.26 -1.69 -24.08
C ARG A 73 -3.11 -1.74 -25.35
N TYR A 74 -3.70 -0.61 -25.76
CA TYR A 74 -4.49 -0.53 -26.98
C TYR A 74 -3.66 -0.90 -28.22
N GLY A 75 -2.43 -0.38 -28.32
CA GLY A 75 -1.53 -0.72 -29.41
C GLY A 75 -1.21 -2.22 -29.46
N LEU A 76 -1.00 -2.86 -28.30
CA LEU A 76 -0.73 -4.30 -28.24
C LEU A 76 -1.96 -5.13 -28.64
N ALA A 77 -3.15 -4.73 -28.20
CA ALA A 77 -4.41 -5.35 -28.64
C ALA A 77 -4.65 -5.19 -30.15
N HIS A 78 -4.26 -4.06 -30.72
CA HIS A 78 -4.38 -3.81 -32.15
C HIS A 78 -3.36 -4.61 -32.98
N ALA A 79 -2.15 -4.81 -32.46
CA ALA A 79 -1.11 -5.60 -33.11
C ALA A 79 -1.39 -7.12 -33.05
N TRP A 80 -2.11 -7.58 -32.02
CA TRP A 80 -2.48 -8.98 -31.83
C TRP A 80 -4.00 -9.16 -31.65
N PRO A 81 -4.79 -9.05 -32.73
CA PRO A 81 -6.22 -9.25 -32.66
C PRO A 81 -6.54 -10.67 -32.17
N THR A 82 -7.49 -10.78 -31.25
CA THR A 82 -7.99 -12.09 -30.80
C THR A 82 -9.02 -12.59 -31.81
N ALA A 83 -8.79 -13.77 -32.39
CA ALA A 83 -9.81 -14.44 -33.20
C ALA A 83 -10.99 -14.83 -32.31
N ASP A 84 -12.21 -14.87 -32.86
CA ASP A 84 -13.47 -15.02 -32.10
C ASP A 84 -13.50 -16.21 -31.11
N LEU A 85 -12.69 -17.25 -31.35
CA LEU A 85 -12.58 -18.46 -30.52
C LEU A 85 -11.13 -18.80 -30.11
N GLY A 86 -10.22 -17.83 -30.23
CA GLY A 86 -8.79 -17.99 -29.96
C GLY A 86 -8.40 -17.63 -28.52
N PHE A 87 -7.18 -18.01 -28.13
CA PHE A 87 -6.61 -17.57 -26.85
C PHE A 87 -6.36 -16.05 -26.87
N PRO A 88 -6.77 -15.29 -25.83
CA PRO A 88 -6.62 -13.83 -25.79
C PRO A 88 -5.18 -13.37 -25.52
N TRP A 89 -4.30 -13.54 -26.51
CA TRP A 89 -2.86 -13.30 -26.39
C TRP A 89 -2.50 -11.87 -26.00
N ALA A 90 -3.18 -10.87 -26.57
CA ALA A 90 -2.89 -9.48 -26.27
C ALA A 90 -3.11 -9.16 -24.78
N THR A 91 -4.27 -9.51 -24.24
CA THR A 91 -4.62 -9.29 -22.83
C THR A 91 -3.72 -10.12 -21.91
N PHE A 92 -3.45 -11.37 -22.28
CA PHE A 92 -2.51 -12.23 -21.55
C PHE A 92 -1.13 -11.58 -21.44
N VAL A 93 -0.48 -11.27 -22.56
CA VAL A 93 0.87 -10.68 -22.59
C VAL A 93 0.91 -9.35 -21.85
N THR A 94 -0.13 -8.52 -22.03
CA THR A 94 -0.28 -7.25 -21.30
C THR A 94 -0.21 -7.47 -19.79
N ASN A 95 -1.03 -8.38 -19.25
CA ASN A 95 -1.11 -8.63 -17.82
C ASN A 95 0.15 -9.31 -17.27
N ILE A 96 0.75 -10.26 -18.01
CA ILE A 96 1.97 -10.95 -17.57
C ILE A 96 3.17 -10.01 -17.56
N SER A 97 3.38 -9.24 -18.64
CA SER A 97 4.47 -8.27 -18.71
C SER A 97 4.29 -7.14 -17.69
N GLY A 98 3.06 -6.69 -17.45
CA GLY A 98 2.74 -5.73 -16.39
C GLY A 98 3.00 -6.27 -14.99
N SER A 99 2.67 -7.53 -14.73
CA SER A 99 2.97 -8.22 -13.46
C SER A 99 4.49 -8.34 -13.22
N PHE A 100 5.26 -8.68 -14.26
CA PHE A 100 6.72 -8.66 -14.20
C PHE A 100 7.27 -7.27 -13.90
N ALA A 101 6.79 -6.25 -14.61
CA ALA A 101 7.18 -4.85 -14.38
C ALA A 101 6.82 -4.38 -12.97
N LEU A 102 5.70 -4.83 -12.40
CA LEU A 102 5.31 -4.53 -11.02
C LEU A 102 6.31 -5.12 -10.02
N GLY A 103 6.74 -6.37 -10.24
CA GLY A 103 7.79 -7.01 -9.43
C GLY A 103 9.12 -6.26 -9.48
N LEU A 104 9.52 -5.78 -10.67
CA LEU A 104 10.70 -4.92 -10.82
C LEU A 104 10.56 -3.60 -10.05
N LEU A 105 9.41 -2.93 -10.22
CA LEU A 105 9.10 -1.66 -9.60
C LEU A 105 9.12 -1.75 -8.08
N MET A 106 8.58 -2.84 -7.52
CA MET A 106 8.53 -3.10 -6.09
C MET A 106 9.93 -3.03 -5.48
N VAL A 107 10.93 -3.68 -6.08
CA VAL A 107 12.30 -3.66 -5.55
C VAL A 107 12.99 -2.33 -5.84
N TYR A 108 12.98 -1.86 -7.09
CA TYR A 108 13.78 -0.69 -7.47
C TYR A 108 13.31 0.62 -6.84
N VAL A 109 11.99 0.79 -6.71
CA VAL A 109 11.41 2.05 -6.25
C VAL A 109 11.04 2.00 -4.76
N LEU A 110 10.84 0.81 -4.17
CA LEU A 110 10.60 0.69 -2.73
C LEU A 110 11.87 0.42 -1.91
N GLU A 111 12.84 -0.34 -2.43
CA GLU A 111 14.01 -0.79 -1.65
C GLU A 111 15.31 -0.05 -2.00
N VAL A 112 15.52 0.39 -3.24
CA VAL A 112 16.84 0.88 -3.72
C VAL A 112 16.98 2.41 -3.77
N ARG A 113 15.90 3.14 -4.06
CA ARG A 113 15.93 4.61 -4.19
C ARG A 113 15.04 5.25 -3.12
N PRO A 114 15.38 6.47 -2.63
CA PRO A 114 14.46 7.24 -1.81
C PRO A 114 13.11 7.39 -2.52
N PRO A 115 11.97 7.27 -1.82
CA PRO A 115 10.65 7.45 -2.41
C PRO A 115 10.56 8.80 -3.13
N SER A 116 10.62 8.82 -4.46
CA SER A 116 10.31 10.06 -5.18
C SER A 116 8.79 10.24 -5.17
N ARG A 117 8.35 11.45 -4.82
CA ARG A 117 6.93 11.85 -4.73
C ARG A 117 6.12 11.53 -5.99
N TYR A 118 6.74 11.56 -7.17
CA TYR A 118 6.05 11.41 -8.46
C TYR A 118 6.28 10.06 -9.16
N VAL A 119 7.47 9.47 -9.07
CA VAL A 119 7.81 8.21 -9.77
C VAL A 119 6.92 7.04 -9.33
N ARG A 120 6.64 6.91 -8.02
CA ARG A 120 5.79 5.82 -7.50
C ARG A 120 4.36 5.90 -8.06
N PRO A 121 3.65 7.04 -7.92
CA PRO A 121 2.34 7.24 -8.55
C PRO A 121 2.37 7.11 -10.07
N PHE A 122 3.37 7.69 -10.74
CA PHE A 122 3.50 7.67 -12.20
C PHE A 122 3.60 6.26 -12.76
N LEU A 123 4.55 5.47 -12.23
CA LEU A 123 4.86 4.15 -12.78
C LEU A 123 3.86 3.10 -12.29
N GLY A 124 3.57 3.07 -10.98
CA GLY A 124 2.72 2.04 -10.38
C GLY A 124 1.25 2.25 -10.71
N VAL A 125 0.68 3.37 -10.26
CA VAL A 125 -0.75 3.64 -10.44
C VAL A 125 -1.06 4.13 -11.85
N GLY A 126 -0.22 4.99 -12.41
CA GLY A 126 -0.37 5.51 -13.77
C GLY A 126 -0.09 4.45 -14.83
N ILE A 127 1.17 4.26 -15.23
CA ILE A 127 1.55 3.41 -16.37
C ILE A 127 1.08 1.97 -16.16
N LEU A 128 1.47 1.30 -15.07
CA LEU A 128 1.10 -0.11 -14.87
C LEU A 128 -0.41 -0.29 -14.66
N GLY A 129 -1.07 0.64 -13.97
CA GLY A 129 -2.51 0.62 -13.77
C GLY A 129 -3.31 0.81 -15.06
N GLY A 130 -2.86 1.68 -15.97
CA GLY A 130 -3.49 1.87 -17.28
C GLY A 130 -3.12 0.79 -18.30
N TYR A 131 -1.91 0.25 -18.20
CA TYR A 131 -1.39 -0.80 -19.07
C TYR A 131 -2.06 -2.15 -18.78
N THR A 132 -2.17 -2.57 -17.53
CA THR A 132 -2.82 -3.85 -17.19
C THR A 132 -4.34 -3.72 -17.17
N THR A 133 -5.07 -4.83 -17.37
CA THR A 133 -6.54 -4.80 -17.37
C THR A 133 -7.16 -6.10 -16.85
N PHE A 134 -8.00 -5.95 -15.83
CA PHE A 134 -8.86 -7.03 -15.36
C PHE A 134 -10.22 -7.02 -16.06
N SER A 135 -10.75 -5.84 -16.43
CA SER A 135 -12.06 -5.73 -17.08
C SER A 135 -12.10 -6.35 -18.46
N THR A 136 -11.04 -6.19 -19.27
CA THR A 136 -10.96 -6.87 -20.58
C THR A 136 -10.85 -8.38 -20.38
N TYR A 137 -10.04 -8.84 -19.44
CA TYR A 137 -9.90 -10.26 -19.09
C TYR A 137 -11.24 -10.91 -18.69
N THR A 138 -12.05 -10.25 -17.85
CA THR A 138 -13.35 -10.82 -17.45
C THR A 138 -14.36 -10.83 -18.59
N VAL A 139 -14.32 -9.83 -19.48
CA VAL A 139 -15.11 -9.81 -20.70
C VAL A 139 -14.70 -10.96 -21.64
N GLU A 140 -13.42 -11.22 -21.82
CA GLU A 140 -12.95 -12.35 -22.62
C GLU A 140 -13.36 -13.70 -21.99
N MET A 141 -13.22 -13.83 -20.67
CA MET A 141 -13.64 -15.03 -19.93
C MET A 141 -15.13 -15.33 -20.12
N ARG A 142 -16.01 -14.33 -19.98
CA ARG A 142 -17.46 -14.54 -20.20
C ARG A 142 -17.76 -14.97 -21.65
N HIS A 143 -17.01 -14.50 -22.64
CA HIS A 143 -17.24 -14.88 -24.04
C HIS A 143 -16.82 -16.34 -24.28
N LEU A 144 -15.67 -16.76 -23.74
CA LEU A 144 -15.22 -18.16 -23.82
C LEU A 144 -16.21 -19.12 -23.15
N LEU A 145 -16.72 -18.74 -21.97
CA LEU A 145 -17.73 -19.53 -21.25
C LEU A 145 -19.06 -19.60 -22.01
N ALA A 146 -19.53 -18.47 -22.56
CA ALA A 146 -20.77 -18.41 -23.34
C ALA A 146 -20.66 -19.20 -24.66
N GLY A 147 -19.49 -19.22 -25.29
CA GLY A 147 -19.22 -19.95 -26.52
C GLY A 147 -19.06 -21.46 -26.33
N THR A 148 -19.26 -22.02 -25.14
CA THR A 148 -19.01 -23.44 -24.78
C THR A 148 -17.54 -23.89 -24.86
N HIS A 149 -16.58 -22.96 -24.84
CA HIS A 149 -15.14 -23.25 -24.89
C HIS A 149 -14.54 -23.38 -23.47
N TRP A 150 -15.14 -24.25 -22.65
CA TRP A 150 -14.81 -24.40 -21.22
C TRP A 150 -13.34 -24.73 -20.98
N SER A 151 -12.74 -25.61 -21.78
CA SER A 151 -11.33 -25.96 -21.66
C SER A 151 -10.39 -24.78 -21.90
N MET A 152 -10.73 -23.89 -22.85
CA MET A 152 -9.96 -22.68 -23.11
C MET A 152 -10.15 -21.65 -22.00
N ALA A 153 -11.37 -21.51 -21.47
CA ALA A 153 -11.66 -20.64 -20.34
C ALA A 153 -10.82 -21.06 -19.10
N ASP A 154 -10.81 -22.35 -18.77
CA ASP A 154 -10.03 -22.89 -17.66
C ASP A 154 -8.52 -22.69 -17.86
N ALA A 155 -8.02 -22.99 -19.06
CA ALA A 155 -6.62 -22.78 -19.41
C ALA A 155 -6.24 -21.29 -19.31
N TYR A 156 -7.08 -20.39 -19.81
CA TYR A 156 -6.85 -18.96 -19.76
C TYR A 156 -6.85 -18.43 -18.33
N ALA A 157 -7.77 -18.91 -17.48
CA ALA A 157 -7.85 -18.51 -16.09
C ALA A 157 -6.63 -18.96 -15.27
N LEU A 158 -6.33 -20.26 -15.31
CA LEU A 158 -5.24 -20.85 -14.55
C LEU A 158 -3.89 -20.30 -15.01
N THR A 159 -3.69 -20.23 -16.32
CA THR A 159 -2.40 -19.78 -16.87
C THR A 159 -2.19 -18.30 -16.60
N SER A 160 -3.22 -17.44 -16.71
CA SER A 160 -3.10 -16.01 -16.37
C SER A 160 -2.72 -15.80 -14.92
N LEU A 161 -3.36 -16.53 -14.00
CA LEU A 161 -3.07 -16.44 -12.56
C LEU A 161 -1.65 -16.92 -12.23
N ILE A 162 -1.31 -18.14 -12.66
CA ILE A 162 -0.02 -18.77 -12.36
C ILE A 162 1.11 -17.98 -13.02
N ALA A 163 1.00 -17.68 -14.32
CA ALA A 163 2.04 -16.93 -15.02
C ALA A 163 2.18 -15.52 -14.45
N GLY A 164 1.09 -14.88 -14.01
CA GLY A 164 1.13 -13.57 -13.38
C GLY A 164 1.94 -13.59 -12.09
N LEU A 165 1.67 -14.56 -11.21
CA LEU A 165 2.41 -14.72 -9.95
C LEU A 165 3.89 -15.04 -10.19
N VAL A 166 4.17 -15.96 -11.12
CA VAL A 166 5.55 -16.30 -11.52
C VAL A 166 6.27 -15.07 -12.08
N ALA A 167 5.59 -14.26 -12.90
CA ALA A 167 6.14 -13.04 -13.47
C ALA A 167 6.50 -12.01 -12.39
N VAL A 168 5.64 -11.81 -11.38
CA VAL A 168 5.97 -10.95 -10.23
C VAL A 168 7.24 -11.44 -9.53
N TRP A 169 7.32 -12.74 -9.21
CA TRP A 169 8.49 -13.31 -8.54
C TRP A 169 9.76 -13.21 -9.38
N ALA A 170 9.66 -13.45 -10.68
CA ALA A 170 10.75 -13.28 -11.61
C ALA A 170 11.23 -11.82 -11.66
N GLY A 171 10.31 -10.86 -11.70
CA GLY A 171 10.61 -9.42 -11.65
C GLY A 171 11.37 -9.06 -10.38
N ILE A 172 10.88 -9.50 -9.22
CA ILE A 172 11.56 -9.29 -7.93
C ILE A 172 12.98 -9.90 -7.95
N ALA A 173 13.12 -11.14 -8.42
CA ALA A 173 14.40 -11.83 -8.46
C ALA A 173 15.41 -11.14 -9.40
N VAL A 174 14.96 -10.66 -10.56
CA VAL A 174 15.77 -9.90 -11.52
C VAL A 174 16.21 -8.57 -10.90
N ALA A 175 15.28 -7.82 -10.32
CA ALA A 175 15.59 -6.53 -9.70
C ALA A 175 16.57 -6.68 -8.53
N ARG A 176 16.42 -7.69 -7.67
CA ARG A 176 17.36 -7.95 -6.57
C ARG A 176 18.76 -8.30 -7.08
N ARG A 177 18.87 -9.13 -8.11
CA ARG A 177 20.18 -9.45 -8.73
C ARG A 177 20.84 -8.20 -9.33
N ALA A 178 20.05 -7.35 -9.96
CA ALA A 178 20.54 -6.11 -10.57
C ALA A 178 20.89 -5.03 -9.54
N ALA A 179 20.18 -4.98 -8.40
CA ALA A 179 20.50 -4.11 -7.27
C ALA A 179 21.70 -4.61 -6.43
N GLY A 180 21.99 -5.91 -6.46
CA GLY A 180 23.05 -6.60 -5.70
C GLY A 180 24.50 -6.45 -6.21
N ARG A 181 24.82 -5.41 -6.99
CA ARG A 181 26.21 -4.98 -7.26
C ARG A 181 26.34 -3.52 -6.79
N PRO A 182 26.70 -3.29 -5.50
CA PRO A 182 28.10 -3.38 -5.09
C PRO A 182 28.30 -4.06 -3.72
N VAL A 183 29.10 -5.13 -3.70
CA VAL A 183 29.78 -5.58 -2.48
C VAL A 183 30.93 -4.59 -2.20
N ARG A 184 30.64 -3.49 -1.52
CA ARG A 184 31.68 -2.78 -0.77
C ARG A 184 31.74 -3.48 0.58
N ARG A 185 32.59 -4.51 0.69
CA ARG A 185 33.01 -5.04 2.00
C ARG A 185 33.55 -3.84 2.78
N GLY A 186 32.83 -3.40 3.81
CA GLY A 186 33.41 -2.52 4.81
C GLY A 186 34.67 -3.18 5.38
N PRO A 187 35.67 -2.40 5.83
CA PRO A 187 36.91 -2.96 6.38
C PRO A 187 36.56 -4.05 7.38
N SER A 188 37.04 -5.27 7.10
CA SER A 188 36.82 -6.42 7.96
C SER A 188 37.22 -6.04 9.38
N ARG A 189 36.35 -6.31 10.36
CA ARG A 189 36.58 -6.10 11.80
C ARG A 189 37.78 -6.88 12.38
N ARG A 190 38.63 -7.46 11.52
CA ARG A 190 39.92 -8.09 11.85
C ARG A 190 41.07 -7.09 11.92
N ASP A 191 40.89 -5.85 11.45
CA ASP A 191 41.91 -4.79 11.58
C ASP A 191 41.79 -4.01 12.90
N GLN A 192 40.77 -4.32 13.71
CA GLN A 192 40.64 -3.82 15.09
C GLN A 192 41.27 -4.83 16.05
N THR A 193 42.58 -5.04 15.93
CA THR A 193 43.37 -5.55 17.06
C THR A 193 43.19 -4.55 18.21
N PRO A 194 42.84 -4.97 19.43
CA PRO A 194 42.76 -4.06 20.56
C PRO A 194 44.10 -3.35 20.72
N SER A 195 44.14 -2.05 20.38
CA SER A 195 45.28 -1.21 20.70
C SER A 195 45.45 -1.23 22.21
N ALA A 196 46.66 -1.54 22.67
CA ALA A 196 47.03 -1.63 24.07
C ALA A 196 46.47 -0.44 24.88
N PRO A 197 46.07 -0.66 26.15
CA PRO A 197 45.53 0.40 26.98
C PRO A 197 46.54 1.56 27.09
N PRO A 198 46.08 2.82 27.06
CA PRO A 198 46.96 3.98 27.13
C PRO A 198 47.74 3.97 28.45
N PRO A 199 49.03 4.41 28.46
CA PRO A 199 49.83 4.42 29.67
C PRO A 199 49.21 5.33 30.73
N ALA A 200 49.27 4.87 31.99
CA ALA A 200 48.72 5.57 33.14
C ALA A 200 49.27 7.01 33.23
N ARG A 201 48.37 7.99 33.39
CA ARG A 201 48.76 9.39 33.58
C ARG A 201 49.60 9.54 34.85
N PRO A 202 50.72 10.28 34.82
CA PRO A 202 51.50 10.54 36.03
C PRO A 202 50.69 11.40 37.03
N PRO A 203 50.90 11.22 38.34
CA PRO A 203 50.19 11.96 39.36
C PRO A 203 50.47 13.47 39.26
N GLY A 204 49.40 14.26 39.23
CA GLY A 204 49.47 15.72 39.15
C GLY A 204 50.09 16.36 40.40
N PRO A 205 50.65 17.58 40.30
CA PRO A 205 51.33 18.25 41.39
C PRO A 205 50.38 18.53 42.56
N ARG A 206 50.77 18.11 43.76
CA ARG A 206 50.07 18.43 45.02
C ARG A 206 50.16 19.94 45.24
N ARG A 207 49.02 20.62 45.19
CA ARG A 207 48.93 22.01 45.66
C ARG A 207 49.06 22.01 47.18
N SER A 208 50.21 22.47 47.68
CA SER A 208 50.36 22.91 49.05
C SER A 208 49.60 24.21 49.24
N ALA A 209 48.59 24.20 50.12
CA ALA A 209 47.89 25.40 50.57
C ALA A 209 48.72 26.09 51.66
N PRO A 210 48.78 27.43 51.68
CA PRO A 210 49.31 28.22 52.80
C PRO A 210 48.35 28.27 53.99
#